data_AF-A0A7Y9N9P3-F1
#
_entry.id   AF-A0A7Y9N9P3-F1
#
_cell.length_a   1.000
_cell.length_b   1.000
_cell.length_c   1.000
_cell.angle_alpha   90.00
_cell.angle_beta   90.00
_cell.angle_gamma   90.00
#
_symmetry.space_group_name_H-M   'P 1'
#
loop_
_entity.id
_entity.type
_entity.pdbx_description
1 polymer ?
#
loop_
_entity_poly.entity_id
_entity_poly.type
_entity_poly.pdbx_seq_one_letter_code
_entity_poly.pdbx_strand_id
1 'polypeptide(L)' 'MTQELTDTILRVVERAPQWLKRDLDAKDPVARIRAEESLAAMIADAFERQTDAAA' A
#
# COMPACT_ATOMS: atom_id res chain seq x y z
N MET A 1 16.66 -5.10 -1.61
CA MET A 1 15.26 -5.37 -1.99
C MET A 1 15.28 -6.32 -3.16
N THR A 2 14.48 -7.38 -3.14
CA THR A 2 14.31 -8.28 -4.30
C THR A 2 13.41 -7.60 -5.34
N GLN A 3 13.55 -7.95 -6.63
CA GLN A 3 12.70 -7.39 -7.69
C GLN A 3 11.22 -7.71 -7.46
N GLU A 4 10.92 -8.93 -7.01
CA GLU A 4 9.58 -9.39 -6.66
C GLU A 4 8.92 -8.54 -5.56
N LEU A 5 9.69 -8.15 -4.53
CA LEU A 5 9.20 -7.28 -3.45
C LEU A 5 8.75 -5.93 -4.00
N THR A 6 9.59 -5.32 -4.85
CA THR A 6 9.30 -4.03 -5.48
C THR A 6 8.06 -4.13 -6.38
N ASP A 7 7.95 -5.20 -7.17
CA ASP A 7 6.83 -5.42 -8.08
C ASP A 7 5.50 -5.57 -7.31
N THR A 8 5.49 -6.28 -6.18
CA THR A 8 4.31 -6.38 -5.32
C THR A 8 3.90 -5.02 -4.75
N ILE A 9 4.85 -4.23 -4.23
CA ILE A 9 4.57 -2.89 -3.70
C ILE A 9 4.01 -1.98 -4.81
N LEU A 10 4.62 -1.97 -5.99
CA LEU A 10 4.16 -1.14 -7.11
C LEU A 10 2.73 -1.49 -7.52
N ARG A 11 2.38 -2.78 -7.58
CA ARG A 11 0.99 -3.20 -7.88
C ARG A 11 -0.02 -2.69 -6.86
N VAL A 12 0.34 -2.66 -5.58
CA VAL A 12 -0.53 -2.10 -4.52
C VAL A 12 -0.70 -0.59 -4.72
N VAL A 13 0.39 0.13 -4.98
CA VAL A 13 0.36 1.59 -5.22
C VAL A 13 -0.42 1.94 -6.48
N GLU A 14 -0.29 1.18 -7.56
CA GLU A 14 -1.07 1.36 -8.79
C GLU A 14 -2.58 1.23 -8.54
N ARG A 15 -2.95 0.24 -7.72
CA ARG A 15 -4.34 -0.07 -7.34
C ARG A 15 -4.88 0.77 -6.18
N ALA A 16 -4.06 1.64 -5.59
CA ALA A 16 -4.47 2.51 -4.51
C ALA A 16 -5.70 3.37 -4.90
N PRO A 17 -6.75 3.41 -4.07
CA PRO A 17 -7.92 4.24 -4.31
C PRO A 17 -7.59 5.73 -4.47
N GLN A 18 -8.43 6.47 -5.19
CA GLN A 18 -8.21 7.91 -5.39
C GLN A 18 -8.28 8.73 -4.09
N TRP A 19 -9.14 8.34 -3.15
CA TRP A 19 -9.20 8.99 -1.83
C TRP A 19 -7.86 8.85 -1.09
N LEU A 20 -7.19 7.70 -1.22
CA LEU A 20 -5.93 7.42 -0.55
C LEU A 20 -4.81 8.31 -1.10
N LYS A 21 -4.74 8.43 -2.43
CA LYS A 21 -3.78 9.32 -3.11
C LYS A 21 -3.97 10.79 -2.70
N ARG A 22 -5.24 11.24 -2.63
CA ARG A 22 -5.57 12.60 -2.19
C ARG A 22 -5.17 12.85 -0.74
N ASP A 23 -5.45 11.89 0.14
CA ASP A 23 -5.17 12.04 1.57
C ASP A 23 -3.66 11.93 1.87
N LEU A 24 -2.89 11.17 1.08
CA LEU A 24 -1.42 11.19 1.13
C LEU A 24 -0.82 12.56 0.77
N ASP A 25 -1.43 13.26 -0.18
CA ASP A 25 -1.01 14.60 -0.62
C ASP A 25 -1.57 15.73 0.28
N ALA A 26 -2.36 15.37 1.30
CA ALA A 26 -2.99 16.34 2.19
C ALA A 26 -1.97 17.07 3.09
N LYS A 27 -2.21 18.36 3.29
CA LYS A 27 -1.45 19.18 4.25
C LYS A 27 -1.83 18.90 5.70
N ASP A 28 -3.01 18.32 5.92
CA ASP A 28 -3.46 17.89 7.25
C ASP A 28 -2.69 16.62 7.66
N PRO A 29 -1.86 16.67 8.71
CA PRO A 29 -1.09 15.52 9.17
C PRO A 29 -1.97 14.33 9.55
N VAL A 30 -3.17 14.55 10.08
CA VAL A 30 -4.05 13.46 10.52
C VAL A 30 -4.58 12.69 9.31
N ALA A 31 -5.02 13.38 8.27
CA ALA A 31 -5.44 12.77 7.01
C ALA A 31 -4.30 11.97 6.37
N ARG A 32 -3.09 12.55 6.34
CA ARG A 32 -1.92 11.88 5.77
C ARG A 32 -1.52 10.62 6.54
N ILE A 33 -1.48 10.67 7.88
CA ILE A 33 -1.15 9.50 8.71
C ILE A 33 -2.15 8.37 8.46
N ARG A 34 -3.44 8.68 8.45
CA ARG A 34 -4.47 7.67 8.17
C ARG A 34 -4.30 7.03 6.79
N ALA A 35 -3.91 7.82 5.80
CA ALA A 35 -3.61 7.34 4.47
C ALA A 35 -2.37 6.42 4.46
N GLU A 36 -1.29 6.83 5.13
CA GLU A 36 -0.07 6.00 5.28
C GLU A 36 -0.37 4.66 5.96
N GLU A 37 -1.14 4.66 7.05
CA GLU A 37 -1.58 3.44 7.76
C GLU A 37 -2.41 2.53 6.86
N SER A 38 -3.34 3.10 6.10
CA SER A 38 -4.18 2.34 5.17
C SER A 38 -3.35 1.72 4.03
N LEU A 39 -2.37 2.47 3.50
CA LEU A 39 -1.46 1.97 2.47
C LEU A 39 -0.57 0.84 3.03
N ALA A 40 -0.08 0.99 4.26
CA ALA A 40 0.70 -0.05 4.93
C ALA A 40 -0.11 -1.35 5.10
N ALA A 41 -1.38 -1.24 5.49
CA ALA A 41 -2.28 -2.39 5.61
C ALA A 41 -2.53 -3.08 4.25
N MET A 42 -2.71 -2.31 3.17
CA MET A 42 -2.85 -2.87 1.82
C MET A 42 -1.58 -3.60 1.35
N ILE A 43 -0.41 -3.07 1.68
CA ILE A 43 0.88 -3.70 1.37
C ILE A 43 1.04 -5.00 2.17
N ALA A 44 0.71 -4.99 3.47
CA ALA A 44 0.75 -6.17 4.32
C ALA A 44 -0.17 -7.29 3.81
N ASP A 45 -1.44 -6.97 3.50
CA ASP A 45 -2.40 -7.92 2.93
C ASP A 45 -1.92 -8.52 1.60
N ALA A 46 -1.26 -7.72 0.75
CA ALA A 46 -0.69 -8.22 -0.50
C ALA A 46 0.45 -9.23 -0.27
N PHE A 47 1.28 -9.04 0.75
CA PHE A 47 2.35 -9.98 1.09
C PHE A 47 1.83 -11.25 1.76
N GLU A 48 0.81 -11.15 2.61
CA GLU A 48 0.14 -12.32 3.19
C GLU A 48 -0.45 -13.20 2.08
N ARG A 49 -1.18 -12.59 1.13
CA ARG A 49 -1.73 -13.30 -0.04
C ARG A 49 -0.67 -13.93 -0.94
N GLN A 50 0.49 -13.27 -1.11
CA GLN A 50 1.60 -13.82 -1.90
C GLN A 50 2.22 -15.04 -1.23
N THR A 51 2.32 -15.02 0.11
CA THR A 51 2.82 -16.14 0.91
C THR A 51 1.84 -17.31 0.85
N ASP A 52 0.54 -17.06 1.00
CA ASP A 52 -0.51 -18.07 0.89
C ASP A 52 -0.57 -18.72 -0.50
N ALA A 53 -0.31 -17.96 -1.56
CA ALA A 53 -0.29 -18.48 -2.93
C ALA A 53 0.94 -19.36 -3.25
N ALA A 54 1.99 -19.27 -2.43
CA ALA A 54 3.24 -20.03 -2.61
C ALA A 54 3.32 -21.30 -1.73
N ALA A 55 2.36 -21.49 -0.82
CA ALA A 55 2.24 -22.65 0.07
C ALA A 55 1.35 -23.75 -0.55
#